data_AF-A0ABD0MZS0-F1
#
_entry.id   AF-A0ABD0MZS0-F1
#
_cell.length_a   1.000
_cell.length_b   1.000
_cell.length_c   1.000
_cell.angle_alpha   90.00
_cell.angle_beta   90.00
_cell.angle_gamma   90.00
#
_symmetry.space_group_name_H-M   'P 1'
#
loop_
_entity.id
_entity.type
_entity.pdbx_description
1 polymer ?
#
loop_
_entity_poly.entity_id
_entity_poly.type
_entity_poly.pdbx_seq_one_letter_code
_entity_poly.pdbx_strand_id
1 'polypeptide(L)'
;VRSVSQEVLYTHNENISLDMSLSHLLVEWGQWIDHDLTLTPQSPSTATFKTGADCTRTCSRDTPCFPIQIPLSDPRMGTQSCMPFFRSAPSCTFPLGRREQLNAITAFVDASMVYGSSDGLATALRNLSSPLGLLAVNQFHSDKGFGFMPFLTRTQPNLDPCGPRERINPIPLPEATQRLNISMGNRSFCFQA
;
A
#
# COMPACT_ATOMS: atom_id res chain seq x y z
N VAL A 1 -5.17 -13.58 17.69
CA VAL A 1 -5.32 -13.60 16.22
C VAL A 1 -4.39 -14.59 15.54
N ARG A 2 -3.08 -14.64 15.87
CA ARG A 2 -2.20 -15.62 15.23
C ARG A 2 -2.56 -17.08 15.55
N SER A 3 -2.80 -17.42 16.82
CA SER A 3 -3.24 -18.79 17.19
C SER A 3 -4.50 -19.20 16.43
N VAL A 4 -5.50 -18.32 16.33
CA VAL A 4 -6.72 -18.57 15.53
C VAL A 4 -6.40 -18.79 14.05
N SER A 5 -5.52 -17.99 13.45
CA SER A 5 -5.09 -18.19 12.06
C SER A 5 -4.42 -19.55 11.86
N GLN A 6 -3.65 -20.03 12.84
CA GLN A 6 -2.96 -21.32 12.78
C GLN A 6 -3.92 -22.49 13.00
N GLU A 7 -4.84 -22.37 13.96
CA GLU A 7 -5.71 -23.48 14.37
C GLU A 7 -6.96 -23.61 13.49
N VAL A 8 -7.43 -22.52 12.88
CA VAL A 8 -8.72 -22.48 12.16
C VAL A 8 -8.56 -22.21 10.67
N LEU A 9 -7.68 -21.27 10.28
CA LEU A 9 -7.59 -20.80 8.89
C LEU A 9 -6.47 -21.47 8.09
N TYR A 10 -5.56 -22.17 8.77
CA TYR A 10 -4.41 -22.80 8.11
C TYR A 10 -4.86 -23.98 7.26
N THR A 11 -4.43 -23.98 6.00
CA THR A 11 -4.53 -25.13 5.11
C THR A 11 -3.24 -25.25 4.31
N HIS A 12 -2.96 -26.46 3.86
CA HIS A 12 -1.86 -26.73 2.95
C HIS A 12 -2.23 -26.32 1.52
N ASN A 13 -1.26 -25.85 0.73
CA ASN A 13 -1.51 -25.38 -0.64
C ASN A 13 -2.07 -26.50 -1.53
N GLU A 14 -1.59 -27.73 -1.33
CA GLU A 14 -2.08 -28.94 -1.99
C GLU A 14 -3.55 -29.28 -1.67
N ASN A 15 -4.09 -28.72 -0.59
CA ASN A 15 -5.47 -28.95 -0.15
C ASN A 15 -6.42 -27.81 -0.55
N ILE A 16 -5.94 -26.80 -1.30
CA ILE A 16 -6.78 -25.71 -1.79
C ILE A 16 -7.66 -26.25 -2.93
N SER A 17 -8.98 -26.21 -2.75
CA SER A 17 -9.94 -26.54 -3.80
C SER A 17 -10.18 -25.35 -4.71
N LEU A 18 -10.22 -25.58 -6.02
CA LEU A 18 -10.60 -24.56 -7.00
C LEU A 18 -12.13 -24.47 -7.11
N ASP A 19 -12.62 -23.26 -7.30
CA ASP A 19 -14.01 -23.04 -7.70
C ASP A 19 -14.14 -23.29 -9.21
N MET A 20 -15.02 -24.21 -9.61
CA MET A 20 -15.24 -24.57 -11.01
C MET A 20 -16.35 -23.74 -11.68
N SER A 21 -17.05 -22.91 -10.90
CA SER A 21 -18.19 -22.08 -11.35
C SER A 21 -17.86 -20.60 -11.41
N LEU A 22 -16.87 -20.15 -10.63
CA LEU A 22 -16.45 -18.76 -10.53
C LEU A 22 -15.02 -18.59 -11.06
N SER A 23 -14.82 -17.56 -11.87
CA SER A 23 -13.47 -17.20 -12.32
C SER A 23 -12.74 -16.41 -11.24
N HIS A 24 -11.41 -16.40 -11.32
CA HIS A 24 -10.58 -15.60 -10.41
C HIS A 24 -10.94 -14.10 -10.46
N LEU A 25 -11.44 -13.62 -11.60
CA LEU A 25 -11.90 -12.24 -11.79
C LEU A 25 -12.90 -11.78 -10.70
N LEU A 26 -13.68 -12.69 -10.10
CA LEU A 26 -14.54 -12.33 -8.98
C LEU A 26 -13.74 -11.77 -7.78
N VAL A 27 -12.59 -12.35 -7.48
CA VAL A 27 -11.70 -11.95 -6.38
C VAL A 27 -11.08 -10.60 -6.70
N GLU A 28 -10.51 -10.43 -7.90
CA GLU A 28 -9.97 -9.14 -8.35
C GLU A 28 -11.04 -8.04 -8.38
N TRP A 29 -12.25 -8.34 -8.86
CA TRP A 29 -13.34 -7.35 -8.89
C TRP A 29 -13.81 -6.97 -7.48
N GLY A 30 -13.84 -7.92 -6.55
CA GLY A 30 -14.12 -7.65 -5.14
C GLY A 30 -13.11 -6.67 -4.53
N GLN A 31 -11.82 -6.87 -4.77
CA GLN A 31 -10.77 -5.93 -4.34
C GLN A 31 -10.91 -4.57 -5.03
N TRP A 32 -11.18 -4.57 -6.33
CA TRP A 32 -11.36 -3.34 -7.11
C TRP A 32 -12.46 -2.47 -6.51
N ILE A 33 -13.62 -3.05 -6.20
CA ILE A 33 -14.74 -2.33 -5.59
C ILE A 33 -14.47 -1.92 -4.14
N ASP A 34 -13.80 -2.76 -3.34
CA ASP A 34 -13.39 -2.39 -1.97
C ASP A 34 -12.54 -1.11 -1.98
N HIS A 35 -11.61 -1.01 -2.92
CA HIS A 35 -10.76 0.16 -3.13
C HIS A 35 -11.50 1.39 -3.71
N ASP A 36 -12.77 1.27 -4.12
CA ASP A 36 -13.63 2.44 -4.42
C ASP A 36 -14.37 2.97 -3.21
N LEU A 37 -14.50 2.13 -2.17
CA LEU A 37 -15.45 2.37 -1.08
C LEU A 37 -14.75 2.72 0.22
N THR A 38 -13.66 2.02 0.54
CA THR A 38 -12.97 2.22 1.81
C THR A 38 -11.45 2.14 1.72
N LEU A 39 -10.79 3.07 2.41
CA LEU A 39 -9.36 3.02 2.69
C LEU A 39 -9.13 3.54 4.11
N THR A 40 -8.72 2.65 5.01
CA THR A 40 -8.44 3.03 6.40
C THR A 40 -6.94 3.29 6.59
N PRO A 41 -6.48 4.55 6.65
CA PRO A 41 -5.06 4.86 6.81
C PRO A 41 -4.55 4.41 8.18
N GLN A 42 -3.28 4.04 8.25
CA GLN A 42 -2.61 3.70 9.50
C GLN A 42 -2.11 4.96 10.21
N SER A 43 -2.06 4.94 11.55
CA SER A 43 -1.37 5.98 12.31
C SER A 43 0.13 5.92 12.04
N PRO A 44 0.76 7.02 11.56
CA PRO A 44 2.21 7.03 11.33
C PRO A 44 2.95 6.82 12.65
N SER A 45 3.89 5.87 12.69
CA SER A 45 4.64 5.50 13.91
C SER A 45 5.64 6.57 14.36
N THR A 46 6.14 7.39 13.43
CA THR A 46 7.35 8.21 13.66
C THR A 46 7.07 9.67 14.03
N ALA A 47 5.84 10.18 13.91
CA ALA A 47 5.63 11.63 13.94
C ALA A 47 5.07 12.20 15.26
N THR A 48 4.34 11.46 16.10
CA THR A 48 3.63 12.14 17.22
C THR A 48 3.17 11.29 18.41
N PHE A 49 3.60 10.03 18.53
CA PHE A 49 3.15 9.18 19.65
C PHE A 49 4.24 9.00 20.71
N LYS A 50 3.80 8.85 21.98
CA LYS A 50 4.58 9.01 23.23
C LYS A 50 6.02 8.49 23.25
N THR A 51 6.34 7.42 22.52
CA THR A 51 7.67 6.77 22.55
C THR A 51 8.47 6.93 21.26
N GLY A 52 7.86 7.42 20.17
CA GLY A 52 8.48 7.44 18.83
C GLY A 52 8.88 6.06 18.31
N ALA A 53 8.32 4.99 18.87
CA ALA A 53 8.73 3.63 18.57
C ALA A 53 8.39 3.25 17.12
N ASP A 54 9.38 2.69 16.43
CA ASP A 54 9.18 2.08 15.13
C ASP A 54 8.51 0.71 15.29
N CYS A 55 7.20 0.63 15.01
CA CYS A 55 6.42 -0.60 15.15
C CYS A 55 6.93 -1.75 14.26
N THR A 56 7.76 -1.47 13.24
CA THR A 56 8.39 -2.53 12.45
C THR A 56 9.53 -3.24 13.20
N ARG A 57 10.04 -2.63 14.28
CA ARG A 57 11.22 -3.09 15.02
C ARG A 57 10.97 -3.36 16.49
N THR A 58 9.75 -3.16 16.98
CA THR A 58 9.38 -3.40 18.38
C THR A 58 8.19 -4.34 18.52
N CYS A 59 8.21 -5.14 19.60
CA CYS A 59 7.07 -5.92 20.05
C CYS A 59 6.36 -5.29 21.26
N SER A 60 6.74 -4.06 21.62
CA SER A 60 6.07 -3.29 22.66
C SER A 60 4.70 -2.80 22.19
N ARG A 61 3.76 -2.75 23.14
CA ARG A 61 2.39 -2.26 22.92
C ARG A 61 2.29 -0.77 23.22
N ASP A 62 3.11 0.03 22.56
CA ASP A 62 3.08 1.48 22.64
C ASP A 62 2.27 2.06 21.50
N THR A 63 1.39 3.03 21.74
CA THR A 63 0.60 3.64 20.64
C THR A 63 1.56 4.26 19.60
N PRO A 64 1.35 4.04 18.28
CA PRO A 64 0.24 3.34 17.64
C PRO A 64 0.48 1.85 17.37
N CYS A 65 1.58 1.28 17.84
CA CYS A 65 1.93 -0.13 17.70
C CYS A 65 0.95 -1.02 18.48
N PHE A 66 0.49 -2.08 17.82
CA PHE A 66 -0.30 -3.13 18.45
C PHE A 66 0.12 -4.50 17.90
N PRO A 67 1.37 -4.92 18.19
CA PRO A 67 1.99 -6.06 17.53
C PRO A 67 1.25 -7.37 17.81
N ILE A 68 1.17 -8.23 16.80
CA ILE A 68 0.57 -9.55 16.93
C ILE A 68 1.62 -10.50 17.51
N GLN A 69 1.41 -10.93 18.75
CA GLN A 69 2.32 -11.87 19.41
C GLN A 69 2.30 -13.23 18.71
N ILE A 70 3.48 -13.81 18.57
CA ILE A 70 3.68 -15.13 17.99
C ILE A 70 3.69 -16.16 19.13
N PRO A 71 2.77 -17.14 19.14
CA PRO A 71 2.75 -18.16 20.18
C PRO A 71 3.99 -19.06 20.10
N LEU A 72 4.38 -19.67 21.21
CA LEU A 72 5.55 -20.56 21.26
C LEU A 72 5.41 -21.80 20.35
N SER A 73 4.18 -22.20 20.05
CA SER A 73 3.85 -23.29 19.12
C SER A 73 3.83 -22.88 17.64
N ASP A 74 4.03 -21.61 17.31
CA ASP A 74 4.08 -21.15 15.91
C ASP A 74 5.39 -21.65 15.27
N PRO A 75 5.35 -22.21 14.05
CA PRO A 75 6.56 -22.57 13.31
C PRO A 75 7.54 -21.41 13.08
N ARG A 76 7.06 -20.16 13.18
CA ARG A 76 7.88 -18.95 13.04
C ARG A 76 8.54 -18.49 14.35
N MET A 77 8.28 -19.18 15.46
CA MET A 77 8.96 -18.94 16.72
C MET A 77 10.48 -19.06 16.52
N GLY A 78 11.23 -18.08 17.00
CA GLY A 78 12.70 -18.02 16.87
C GLY A 78 13.19 -17.17 15.70
N THR A 79 12.36 -16.94 14.67
CA THR A 79 12.65 -15.96 13.61
C THR A 79 12.23 -14.55 14.02
N GLN A 80 11.08 -14.42 14.70
CA GLN A 80 10.55 -13.16 15.21
C GLN A 80 9.62 -13.46 16.40
N SER A 81 9.57 -12.55 17.37
CA SER A 81 8.72 -12.68 18.57
C SER A 81 7.31 -12.11 18.37
N CYS A 82 7.12 -11.23 17.40
CA CYS A 82 5.82 -10.69 17.02
C CYS A 82 5.79 -10.30 15.53
N MET A 83 4.60 -10.05 15.00
CA MET A 83 4.41 -9.40 13.68
C MET A 83 4.07 -7.91 13.88
N PRO A 84 4.72 -6.99 13.15
CA PRO A 84 4.38 -5.57 13.16
C PRO A 84 2.91 -5.33 12.81
N PHE A 85 2.24 -4.48 13.59
CA PHE A 85 0.89 -4.05 13.30
C PHE A 85 0.67 -2.66 13.87
N PHE A 86 0.06 -1.80 13.06
CA PHE A 86 -0.17 -0.40 13.35
C PHE A 86 -1.67 -0.19 13.49
N ARG A 87 -2.09 0.53 14.53
CA ARG A 87 -3.49 0.92 14.67
C ARG A 87 -3.88 1.90 13.56
N SER A 88 -5.09 1.74 13.03
CA SER A 88 -5.73 2.68 12.11
C SER A 88 -5.76 4.10 12.70
N ALA A 89 -5.60 5.13 11.86
CA ALA A 89 -5.66 6.52 12.26
C ALA A 89 -7.02 6.86 12.89
N PRO A 90 -7.04 7.56 14.05
CA PRO A 90 -8.29 8.02 14.63
C PRO A 90 -8.85 9.20 13.84
N SER A 91 -10.18 9.29 13.78
CA SER A 91 -10.84 10.55 13.43
C SER A 91 -10.62 11.59 14.54
N CYS A 92 -10.55 12.88 14.18
CA CYS A 92 -10.26 14.00 15.10
C CYS A 92 -11.44 14.38 16.02
N THR A 93 -12.37 13.48 16.33
CA THR A 93 -13.52 13.77 17.19
C THR A 93 -13.07 14.04 18.64
N PHE A 94 -13.17 15.32 19.04
CA PHE A 94 -12.79 15.93 20.32
C PHE A 94 -13.42 15.25 21.57
N PRO A 95 -12.90 15.53 22.78
CA PRO A 95 -12.17 14.59 23.65
C PRO A 95 -13.04 13.58 24.43
N LEU A 96 -14.34 13.46 24.15
CA LEU A 96 -15.29 12.60 24.89
C LEU A 96 -15.90 11.48 24.03
N GLY A 97 -15.50 11.38 22.76
CA GLY A 97 -16.02 10.38 21.83
C GLY A 97 -15.33 9.01 21.92
N ARG A 98 -16.04 7.96 21.51
CA ARG A 98 -15.42 6.66 21.18
C ARG A 98 -14.46 6.87 20.00
N ARG A 99 -13.39 6.07 19.94
CA ARG A 99 -12.41 6.16 18.85
C ARG A 99 -13.03 5.64 17.55
N GLU A 100 -13.29 6.56 16.63
CA GLU A 100 -13.68 6.24 15.25
C GLU A 100 -12.47 6.22 14.32
N GLN A 101 -12.56 5.48 13.21
CA GLN A 101 -11.53 5.41 12.17
C GLN A 101 -11.90 6.32 11.00
N LEU A 102 -10.92 6.70 10.20
CA LEU A 102 -11.12 7.48 8.98
C LEU A 102 -11.31 6.55 7.78
N ASN A 103 -12.21 6.94 6.87
CA ASN A 103 -12.15 6.54 5.48
C ASN A 103 -11.44 7.66 4.70
N ALA A 104 -10.33 7.35 4.03
CA ALA A 104 -9.54 8.33 3.29
C ALA A 104 -10.03 8.54 1.85
N ILE A 105 -10.99 7.74 1.39
CA ILE A 105 -11.59 7.83 0.05
C ILE A 105 -13.09 8.12 0.12
N THR A 106 -13.71 8.38 -1.03
CA THR A 106 -15.16 8.57 -1.13
C THR A 106 -15.88 7.28 -0.73
N ALA A 107 -17.13 7.41 -0.26
CA ALA A 107 -17.94 6.26 0.16
C ALA A 107 -18.87 5.73 -0.95
N PHE A 108 -18.79 6.33 -2.14
CA PHE A 108 -19.65 5.99 -3.28
C PHE A 108 -18.90 5.07 -4.23
N VAL A 109 -19.63 4.27 -5.01
CA VAL A 109 -19.05 3.58 -6.18
C VAL A 109 -18.99 4.61 -7.31
N ASP A 110 -17.92 5.41 -7.34
CA ASP A 110 -17.74 6.55 -8.25
C ASP A 110 -16.44 6.48 -9.08
N ALA A 111 -15.75 5.34 -9.04
CA ALA A 111 -14.46 5.12 -9.67
C ALA A 111 -13.35 6.02 -9.13
N SER A 112 -13.41 6.39 -7.86
CA SER A 112 -12.34 7.06 -7.13
C SER A 112 -11.02 6.29 -7.15
N MET A 113 -11.02 4.95 -7.29
CA MET A 113 -9.77 4.19 -7.49
C MET A 113 -9.07 4.52 -8.83
N VAL A 114 -9.79 5.13 -9.78
CA VAL A 114 -9.24 5.59 -11.07
C VAL A 114 -8.97 7.10 -11.06
N TYR A 115 -9.87 7.88 -10.46
CA TYR A 115 -9.83 9.35 -10.54
C TYR A 115 -9.22 10.03 -9.31
N GLY A 116 -8.99 9.28 -8.23
CA GLY A 116 -8.49 9.77 -6.95
C GLY A 116 -9.58 10.40 -6.09
N SER A 117 -9.39 10.35 -4.77
CA SER A 117 -10.29 10.95 -3.76
C SER A 117 -9.85 12.32 -3.23
N SER A 118 -8.89 12.97 -3.90
CA SER A 118 -8.45 14.32 -3.55
C SER A 118 -8.15 15.14 -4.79
N ASP A 119 -8.39 16.45 -4.74
CA ASP A 119 -8.17 17.35 -5.87
C ASP A 119 -6.72 17.31 -6.39
N GLY A 120 -5.75 17.19 -5.47
CA GLY A 120 -4.33 17.09 -5.82
C GLY A 120 -4.00 15.84 -6.62
N LEU A 121 -4.49 14.67 -6.18
CA LEU A 121 -4.29 13.41 -6.89
C LEU A 121 -5.05 13.40 -8.22
N ALA A 122 -6.32 13.82 -8.23
CA ALA A 122 -7.13 13.91 -9.43
C ALA A 122 -6.51 14.82 -10.50
N THR A 123 -5.91 15.93 -10.08
CA THR A 123 -5.17 16.82 -10.98
C THR A 123 -3.90 16.15 -11.53
N ALA A 124 -3.14 15.44 -10.68
CA ALA A 124 -1.92 14.74 -11.09
C ALA A 124 -2.18 13.56 -12.04
N LEU A 125 -3.35 12.93 -11.96
CA LEU A 125 -3.78 11.83 -12.83
C LEU A 125 -4.27 12.31 -14.20
N ARG A 126 -4.50 13.61 -14.40
CA ARG A 126 -5.00 14.15 -15.67
C ARG A 126 -3.88 14.60 -16.59
N ASN A 127 -4.07 14.42 -17.90
CA ASN A 127 -3.25 15.06 -18.91
C ASN A 127 -3.76 16.49 -19.15
N LEU A 128 -3.05 17.46 -18.57
CA LEU A 128 -3.38 18.88 -18.68
C LEU A 128 -2.71 19.58 -19.87
N SER A 129 -1.87 18.88 -20.63
CA SER A 129 -1.15 19.44 -21.79
C SER A 129 -2.04 19.61 -23.02
N SER A 130 -3.27 19.09 -23.00
CA SER A 130 -4.23 19.21 -24.10
C SER A 130 -5.66 19.31 -23.58
N PRO A 131 -6.59 19.92 -24.33
CA PRO A 131 -8.00 20.04 -23.95
C PRO A 131 -8.81 18.75 -24.17
N LEU A 132 -8.16 17.60 -24.40
CA LEU A 132 -8.82 16.34 -24.76
C LEU A 132 -9.46 15.60 -23.56
N GLY A 133 -9.19 16.04 -22.33
CA GLY A 133 -9.77 15.41 -21.12
C GLY A 133 -9.21 14.01 -20.81
N LEU A 134 -8.01 13.69 -21.28
CA LEU A 134 -7.37 12.39 -21.08
C LEU A 134 -6.76 12.26 -19.67
N LEU A 135 -6.61 11.02 -19.21
CA LEU A 135 -5.71 10.71 -18.09
C LEU A 135 -4.25 10.76 -18.54
N ALA A 136 -3.35 11.04 -17.61
CA ALA A 136 -1.93 10.95 -17.81
C ALA A 136 -1.53 9.47 -18.03
N VAL A 137 -0.59 9.24 -18.94
CA VAL A 137 -0.04 7.92 -19.24
C VAL A 137 1.46 7.92 -19.01
N ASN A 138 2.03 6.73 -18.82
CA ASN A 138 3.47 6.56 -18.68
C ASN A 138 4.21 7.10 -19.91
N GLN A 139 5.24 7.90 -19.67
CA GLN A 139 6.05 8.52 -20.72
C GLN A 139 7.30 7.70 -21.09
N PHE A 140 7.62 6.68 -20.29
CA PHE A 140 8.84 5.87 -20.42
C PHE A 140 8.55 4.48 -20.99
N HIS A 141 7.35 3.96 -20.76
CA HIS A 141 6.97 2.60 -21.11
C HIS A 141 5.56 2.54 -21.72
N SER A 142 5.37 1.58 -22.60
CA SER A 142 4.08 1.26 -23.23
C SER A 142 4.00 -0.24 -23.52
N ASP A 143 2.80 -0.80 -23.57
CA ASP A 143 2.57 -2.16 -24.05
C ASP A 143 2.05 -2.13 -25.49
N LYS A 144 2.92 -2.39 -26.47
CA LYS A 144 2.53 -2.45 -27.90
C LYS A 144 1.72 -1.23 -28.39
N GLY A 145 2.03 -0.05 -27.86
CA GLY A 145 1.33 1.21 -28.17
C GLY A 145 0.18 1.57 -27.21
N PHE A 146 -0.20 0.69 -26.28
CA PHE A 146 -1.10 0.99 -25.18
C PHE A 146 -0.35 1.65 -24.01
N GLY A 147 -0.96 2.68 -23.42
CA GLY A 147 -0.37 3.41 -22.31
C GLY A 147 -0.40 2.60 -21.02
N PHE A 148 0.72 2.60 -20.29
CA PHE A 148 0.73 2.19 -18.89
C PHE A 148 0.30 3.35 -17.97
N MET A 149 0.01 3.03 -16.71
CA MET A 149 -0.20 4.05 -15.67
C MET A 149 1.05 4.93 -15.47
N PRO A 150 0.87 6.23 -15.17
CA PRO A 150 1.96 7.16 -14.99
C PRO A 150 2.72 6.87 -13.68
N PHE A 151 4.01 7.17 -13.66
CA PHE A 151 4.76 7.27 -12.41
C PHE A 151 4.49 8.62 -11.75
N LEU A 152 3.83 8.60 -10.59
CA LEU A 152 3.50 9.79 -9.81
C LEU A 152 4.67 10.23 -8.92
N THR A 153 4.69 11.49 -8.50
CA THR A 153 5.69 11.99 -7.55
C THR A 153 5.55 11.29 -6.21
N ARG A 154 6.67 10.87 -5.62
CA ARG A 154 6.67 10.20 -4.32
C ARG A 154 6.29 11.20 -3.22
N THR A 155 5.29 10.86 -2.42
CA THR A 155 4.81 11.67 -1.30
C THR A 155 5.43 11.28 0.05
N GLN A 156 5.98 10.06 0.14
CA GLN A 156 6.58 9.52 1.37
C GLN A 156 8.11 9.59 1.34
N PRO A 157 8.78 9.89 2.46
CA PRO A 157 10.25 9.95 2.52
C PRO A 157 10.91 8.57 2.50
N ASN A 158 10.15 7.50 2.75
CA ASN A 158 10.65 6.14 2.76
C ASN A 158 11.03 5.66 1.35
N LEU A 159 11.85 4.61 1.31
CA LEU A 159 12.14 3.89 0.05
C LEU A 159 10.83 3.45 -0.61
N ASP A 160 10.75 3.63 -1.92
CA ASP A 160 9.59 3.20 -2.68
C ASP A 160 9.56 1.66 -2.72
N PRO A 161 8.50 0.99 -2.21
CA PRO A 161 8.46 -0.47 -2.11
C PRO A 161 8.59 -1.19 -3.47
N CYS A 162 8.13 -0.53 -4.53
CA CYS A 162 8.14 -1.00 -5.91
C CYS A 162 9.30 -0.42 -6.72
N GLY A 163 10.08 0.47 -6.11
CA GLY A 163 11.21 1.12 -6.76
C GLY A 163 12.37 0.14 -6.99
N PRO A 164 13.29 0.48 -7.91
CA PRO A 164 14.48 -0.33 -8.14
C PRO A 164 15.32 -0.41 -6.85
N ARG A 165 15.69 -1.63 -6.44
CA ARG A 165 16.63 -1.85 -5.34
C ARG A 165 18.05 -1.82 -5.89
N GLU A 166 18.95 -1.08 -5.23
CA GLU A 166 20.38 -1.10 -5.58
C GLU A 166 20.90 -2.54 -5.49
N ARG A 167 21.48 -3.04 -6.59
CA ARG A 167 22.17 -4.34 -6.57
C ARG A 167 23.47 -4.16 -5.77
N ILE A 168 23.77 -5.12 -4.90
CA ILE A 168 24.96 -5.14 -4.03
C ILE A 168 26.29 -5.13 -4.82
N ASN A 169 26.27 -5.33 -6.14
CA ASN A 169 27.42 -5.16 -7.03
C ASN A 169 27.10 -4.19 -8.18
N PRO A 170 27.62 -2.94 -8.16
CA PRO A 170 27.39 -2.00 -9.25
C PRO A 170 28.25 -2.38 -10.46
N ILE A 171 27.64 -3.02 -11.44
CA ILE A 171 28.14 -2.92 -12.82
C ILE A 171 27.86 -1.47 -13.26
N PRO A 172 28.84 -0.71 -13.77
CA PRO A 172 28.60 0.65 -14.24
C PRO A 172 27.50 0.64 -15.30
N LEU A 173 26.36 1.24 -14.98
CA LEU A 173 25.28 1.43 -15.95
C LEU A 173 25.69 2.56 -16.92
N PRO A 174 25.35 2.45 -18.21
CA PRO A 174 25.57 3.52 -19.19
C PRO A 174 24.99 4.86 -18.72
N GLU A 175 25.64 5.99 -19.02
CA GLU A 175 25.27 7.34 -18.56
C GLU A 175 23.79 7.73 -18.80
N ALA A 176 23.17 7.22 -19.87
CA ALA A 176 21.75 7.41 -20.15
C ALA A 176 20.83 6.80 -19.07
N THR A 177 21.22 5.64 -18.53
CA THR A 177 20.54 4.95 -17.43
C THR A 177 20.72 5.70 -16.10
N GLN A 178 21.87 6.34 -15.90
CA GLN A 178 22.12 7.19 -14.73
C GLN A 178 21.22 8.44 -14.74
N ARG A 179 21.04 9.10 -15.88
CA ARG A 179 20.13 10.27 -15.99
C ARG A 179 18.66 9.87 -15.79
N LEU A 180 18.24 8.72 -16.32
CA LEU A 180 16.90 8.17 -16.07
C LEU A 180 16.68 7.88 -14.59
N ASN A 181 17.65 7.24 -13.91
CA ASN A 181 17.61 6.95 -12.47
C ASN A 181 17.49 8.23 -11.62
N ILE A 182 18.18 9.32 -11.98
CA ILE A 182 18.09 10.60 -11.26
C ILE A 182 16.68 11.22 -11.41
N SER A 183 16.06 11.16 -12.59
CA SER A 183 14.69 11.68 -12.79
C SER A 183 13.59 10.78 -12.18
N MET A 184 13.91 9.49 -12.02
CA MET A 184 13.03 8.47 -11.45
C MET A 184 13.10 8.38 -9.93
N GLY A 185 14.20 8.84 -9.31
CA GLY A 185 14.42 8.70 -7.85
C GLY A 185 13.41 9.43 -6.96
N ASN A 186 12.62 10.36 -7.51
CA ASN A 186 11.56 11.06 -6.78
C ASN A 186 10.14 10.67 -7.23
N ARG A 187 10.01 9.57 -7.98
CA ARG A 187 8.72 9.02 -8.40
C ARG A 187 8.40 7.76 -7.60
N SER A 188 7.11 7.49 -7.37
CA SER A 188 6.66 6.19 -6.90
C SER A 188 6.32 5.31 -8.10
N PHE A 189 6.82 4.09 -8.05
CA PHE A 189 6.55 3.01 -8.99
C PHE A 189 5.40 2.13 -8.50
N CYS A 190 4.97 2.30 -7.26
CA CYS A 190 3.82 1.61 -6.74
C CYS A 190 2.54 2.22 -7.30
N PHE A 191 1.55 1.35 -7.54
CA PHE A 191 0.20 1.80 -7.74
C PHE A 191 -0.30 2.44 -6.44
N GLN A 192 -0.84 3.65 -6.55
CA GLN A 192 -1.51 4.37 -5.48
C GLN A 192 -2.99 4.40 -5.84
N ALA A 193 -3.76 3.42 -5.33
CA ALA A 193 -5.21 3.55 -5.22
C ALA A 193 -5.53 4.34 -3.94
#